data_AF-A0A8I0SQY1-F1
#
_entry.id   AF-A0A8I0SQY1-F1
#
_cell.length_a   1.000
_cell.length_b   1.000
_cell.length_c   1.000
_cell.angle_alpha   90.00
_cell.angle_beta   90.00
_cell.angle_gamma   90.00
#
_symmetry.space_group_name_H-M   'P 1'
#
loop_
_entity.id
_entity.type
_entity.pdbx_description
1 polymer ?
#
loop_
_entity_poly.entity_id
_entity_poly.type
_entity_poly.pdbx_seq_one_letter_code
_entity_poly.pdbx_strand_id
1 'polypeptide(L)'
;MNTTIAFDTHAYVKKLRDAGVDERQAEIQAEALVALVEDRLATKQDIFTLKRDLADVEANLRRDIKELDVKIEAVRADLKRDMEATKLEMRRDVESAKADTVKWTAGMFAAQTALIIGSMFAVMKMNQPSSFPPGYHTQPVQEMRLPAPAPTPTTPAQPPVSQVR
;
A
#
# COMPACT_ATOMS: atom_id res chain seq x y z
N MET A 1 -43.84 53.00 10.12
CA MET A 1 -44.11 54.28 9.44
C MET A 1 -43.25 54.33 8.19
N ASN A 2 -43.82 54.08 7.01
CA ASN A 2 -43.11 54.19 5.74
C ASN A 2 -43.20 55.65 5.27
N THR A 3 -42.22 56.47 5.65
CA THR A 3 -42.05 57.77 5.02
C THR A 3 -41.33 57.55 3.70
N THR A 4 -42.08 57.45 2.61
CA THR A 4 -41.52 57.65 1.27
C THR A 4 -41.06 59.11 1.24
N ILE A 5 -39.75 59.34 1.17
CA ILE A 5 -39.23 60.68 0.92
C ILE A 5 -39.49 60.95 -0.57
N ALA A 6 -40.72 61.36 -0.88
CA ALA A 6 -41.03 61.88 -2.20
C ALA A 6 -40.38 63.27 -2.30
N PHE A 7 -39.49 63.45 -3.27
CA PHE A 7 -38.94 64.77 -3.56
C PHE A 7 -40.05 65.59 -4.23
N ASP A 8 -40.53 66.63 -3.56
CA ASP A 8 -41.55 67.53 -4.10
C ASP A 8 -40.89 68.58 -4.99
N THR A 9 -40.79 68.25 -6.28
CA THR A 9 -40.22 69.11 -7.32
C THR A 9 -40.90 70.48 -7.36
N HIS A 10 -42.22 70.55 -7.21
CA HIS A 10 -42.97 71.80 -7.29
C HIS A 10 -42.73 72.69 -6.07
N ALA A 11 -42.74 72.12 -4.86
CA ALA A 11 -42.40 72.87 -3.65
C ALA A 11 -40.93 73.34 -3.67
N TYR A 12 -40.02 72.56 -4.26
CA TYR A 12 -38.63 72.94 -4.42
C TYR A 12 -38.45 74.10 -5.42
N VAL A 13 -39.07 74.01 -6.60
CA VAL A 13 -39.08 75.11 -7.61
C VAL A 13 -39.67 76.39 -7.00
N LYS A 14 -40.78 76.29 -6.28
CA LYS A 14 -41.40 77.44 -5.60
C LYS A 14 -40.45 78.10 -4.61
N LYS A 15 -39.74 77.32 -3.77
CA LYS A 15 -38.75 77.86 -2.84
C LYS A 15 -37.60 78.58 -3.52
N LEU A 16 -37.11 78.04 -4.64
CA LEU A 16 -36.04 78.68 -5.42
C LEU A 16 -36.51 80.01 -6.01
N ARG A 17 -37.73 80.05 -6.57
CA ARG A 17 -38.32 81.29 -7.10
C ARG A 17 -38.55 82.33 -6.01
N ASP A 18 -39.09 81.92 -4.86
CA ASP A 18 -39.31 82.81 -3.71
C ASP A 18 -37.97 83.36 -3.15
N ALA A 19 -36.85 82.66 -3.39
CA ALA A 19 -35.49 83.11 -3.08
C ALA A 19 -34.83 83.96 -4.17
N GLY A 20 -35.54 84.27 -5.26
CA GLY A 20 -35.07 85.13 -6.35
C GLY A 20 -34.36 84.40 -7.50
N VAL A 21 -34.40 83.07 -7.55
CA VAL A 21 -33.93 82.30 -8.71
C VAL A 21 -34.95 82.41 -9.85
N ASP A 22 -34.48 82.59 -11.08
CA ASP A 22 -35.34 82.59 -12.26
C ASP A 22 -36.11 81.27 -12.40
N GLU A 23 -37.35 81.33 -12.90
CA GLU A 23 -38.24 80.17 -12.98
C GLU A 23 -37.65 79.03 -13.81
N ARG A 24 -37.06 79.31 -14.97
CA ARG A 24 -36.43 78.27 -15.80
C ARG A 24 -35.22 77.66 -15.10
N GLN A 25 -34.44 78.47 -14.38
CA GLN A 25 -33.29 77.97 -13.64
C GLN A 25 -33.72 77.09 -12.46
N ALA A 26 -34.80 77.45 -11.76
CA ALA A 26 -35.36 76.67 -10.67
C ALA A 26 -35.88 75.31 -11.15
N GLU A 27 -36.57 75.27 -12.30
CA GLU A 27 -37.03 74.04 -12.93
C GLU A 27 -35.87 73.12 -13.32
N ILE A 28 -34.84 73.65 -14.00
CA ILE A 28 -33.66 72.87 -14.40
C ILE A 28 -32.93 72.28 -13.18
N GLN A 29 -32.80 73.05 -12.09
CA GLN A 29 -32.19 72.54 -10.86
C GLN A 29 -33.02 71.42 -10.23
N ALA A 30 -34.34 71.56 -10.22
CA ALA A 30 -35.25 70.54 -9.67
C ALA A 30 -35.20 69.24 -10.49
N GLU A 31 -35.24 69.36 -11.82
CA GLU A 31 -35.10 68.21 -12.73
C GLU A 31 -33.74 67.52 -12.58
N ALA A 32 -32.65 68.27 -12.51
CA ALA A 32 -31.32 67.71 -12.31
C ALA A 32 -31.20 66.96 -10.98
N LEU A 33 -31.85 67.46 -9.92
CA LEU A 33 -31.86 66.80 -8.62
C LEU A 33 -32.69 65.52 -8.63
N VAL A 34 -33.85 65.52 -9.29
CA VAL A 34 -34.69 64.32 -9.47
C VAL A 34 -33.92 63.25 -10.24
N ALA A 35 -33.30 63.62 -11.36
CA ALA A 35 -32.49 62.70 -12.16
C ALA A 35 -31.36 62.08 -11.33
N LEU A 36 -30.67 62.87 -10.48
CA LEU A 36 -29.60 62.36 -9.62
C LEU A 36 -30.12 61.41 -8.53
N VAL A 37 -31.28 61.71 -7.94
CA VAL A 37 -31.92 60.91 -6.89
C VAL A 37 -32.42 59.58 -7.45
N GLU A 38 -33.00 59.58 -8.65
CA GLU A 38 -33.49 58.37 -9.31
C GLU A 38 -32.37 57.49 -9.84
N ASP A 39 -31.30 58.08 -10.40
CA ASP A 39 -30.19 57.33 -11.00
C ASP A 39 -29.24 56.69 -9.97
N ARG A 40 -29.05 57.33 -8.80
CA ARG A 40 -28.00 56.91 -7.85
C ARG A 40 -28.48 56.23 -6.59
N LEU A 41 -29.78 56.27 -6.27
CA LEU A 41 -30.28 55.70 -5.03
C LEU A 41 -30.82 54.29 -5.25
N ALA A 42 -30.22 53.33 -4.55
CA ALA A 42 -30.83 52.02 -4.37
C ALA A 42 -32.17 52.17 -3.64
N THR A 43 -33.21 51.55 -4.19
CA THR A 43 -34.56 51.56 -3.64
C THR A 43 -34.71 50.53 -2.52
N LYS A 44 -35.78 50.66 -1.73
CA LYS A 44 -36.16 49.62 -0.76
C LYS A 44 -36.42 48.26 -1.43
N GLN A 45 -36.84 48.27 -2.69
CA GLN A 45 -37.08 47.06 -3.47
C GLN A 45 -35.77 46.36 -3.83
N ASP A 46 -34.71 47.12 -4.16
CA ASP A 46 -33.37 46.56 -4.39
C ASP A 46 -32.84 45.89 -3.13
N ILE A 47 -33.02 46.53 -1.96
CA ILE A 47 -32.63 45.95 -0.67
C ILE A 47 -33.42 44.66 -0.38
N PHE A 48 -34.72 44.64 -0.69
CA PHE A 48 -35.54 43.44 -0.49
C PHE A 48 -35.10 42.30 -1.41
N THR A 49 -34.77 42.62 -2.67
CA THR A 49 -34.24 41.67 -3.64
C THR A 49 -32.91 41.09 -3.17
N LEU A 50 -31.97 41.94 -2.76
CA LEU A 50 -30.69 41.50 -2.21
C LEU A 50 -30.83 40.64 -0.95
N LYS A 51 -31.77 40.96 -0.05
CA LYS A 51 -32.05 40.14 1.13
C LYS A 51 -32.58 38.76 0.76
N ARG A 52 -33.43 38.69 -0.26
CA ARG A 52 -33.95 37.43 -0.77
C ARG A 52 -32.83 36.61 -1.41
N ASP A 53 -32.04 37.21 -2.29
CA ASP A 53 -30.92 36.53 -2.95
C ASP A 53 -29.91 36.01 -1.92
N LEU A 54 -29.64 36.79 -0.86
CA LEU A 54 -28.78 36.37 0.24
C LEU A 54 -29.37 35.17 1.00
N ALA A 55 -30.67 35.17 1.28
CA ALA A 55 -31.34 34.05 1.94
C ALA A 55 -31.32 32.78 1.07
N ASP A 56 -31.50 32.93 -0.24
CA ASP A 56 -31.44 31.82 -1.20
C ASP A 56 -30.01 31.24 -1.29
N VAL A 57 -28.98 32.10 -1.32
CA VAL A 57 -27.57 31.67 -1.28
C VAL A 57 -27.26 30.96 0.04
N GLU A 58 -27.71 31.48 1.19
CA GLU A 58 -27.50 30.84 2.49
C GLU A 58 -28.17 29.45 2.54
N ALA A 59 -29.40 29.34 2.03
CA ALA A 59 -30.13 28.08 1.97
C ALA A 59 -29.43 27.04 1.07
N ASN A 60 -28.88 27.48 -0.07
CA ASN A 60 -28.12 26.62 -0.97
C ASN A 60 -26.82 26.15 -0.32
N LEU A 61 -26.04 27.05 0.28
CA LEU A 61 -24.81 26.68 0.98
C LEU A 61 -25.07 25.70 2.13
N ARG A 62 -26.15 25.89 2.90
CA ARG A 62 -26.56 24.93 3.95
C ARG A 62 -26.90 23.56 3.39
N ARG A 63 -27.49 23.48 2.20
CA ARG A 63 -27.79 22.21 1.52
C ARG A 63 -26.48 21.54 1.06
N ASP A 64 -25.60 22.29 0.41
CA ASP A 64 -24.34 21.77 -0.13
C ASP A 64 -23.44 21.24 0.99
N ILE A 65 -23.36 21.94 2.13
CA ILE A 65 -22.62 21.47 3.31
C ILE A 65 -23.16 20.12 3.79
N LYS A 66 -24.48 19.98 3.91
CA LYS A 66 -25.10 18.71 4.32
C LYS A 66 -24.84 17.58 3.32
N GLU A 67 -24.90 17.90 2.02
CA GLU A 67 -24.61 16.92 0.97
C GLU A 67 -23.15 16.47 1.01
N LEU A 68 -22.22 17.40 1.25
CA LEU A 68 -20.79 17.08 1.42
C LEU A 68 -20.55 16.21 2.65
N ASP A 69 -21.19 16.48 3.79
CA ASP A 69 -21.09 15.63 4.98
C ASP A 69 -21.52 14.18 4.68
N VAL A 70 -22.64 14.01 3.96
CA VAL A 70 -23.11 12.68 3.54
C VAL A 70 -22.12 12.00 2.58
N LYS A 71 -21.58 12.74 1.61
CA LYS A 71 -20.59 12.22 0.66
C LYS A 71 -19.30 11.81 1.36
N ILE A 72 -18.84 12.60 2.34
CA ILE A 72 -17.65 12.29 3.14
C ILE A 72 -17.84 11.00 3.92
N GLU A 73 -18.97 10.84 4.59
CA GLU A 73 -19.27 9.61 5.34
C GLU A 73 -19.43 8.40 4.42
N ALA A 74 -20.00 8.56 3.23
CA ALA A 74 -20.07 7.49 2.22
C ALA A 74 -18.67 7.07 1.75
N VAL A 75 -17.81 8.02 1.35
CA VAL A 75 -16.43 7.74 0.90
C VAL A 75 -15.61 7.12 2.03
N ARG A 76 -15.78 7.59 3.27
CA ARG A 76 -15.12 7.00 4.44
C ARG A 76 -15.56 5.55 4.65
N ALA A 77 -16.85 5.26 4.52
CA ALA A 77 -17.38 3.91 4.67
C ALA A 77 -16.85 2.97 3.58
N ASP A 78 -16.82 3.42 2.32
CA ASP A 78 -16.28 2.65 1.20
C ASP A 78 -14.79 2.37 1.37
N LEU A 79 -13.98 3.39 1.69
CA LEU A 79 -12.56 3.21 1.94
C LEU A 79 -12.27 2.21 3.08
N LYS A 80 -13.10 2.22 4.12
CA LYS A 80 -12.99 1.25 5.21
C LYS A 80 -13.31 -0.18 4.75
N ARG A 81 -14.33 -0.35 3.90
CA ARG A 81 -14.66 -1.66 3.32
C ARG A 81 -13.53 -2.17 2.42
N ASP A 82 -12.99 -1.32 1.56
CA ASP A 82 -11.90 -1.67 0.65
C ASP A 82 -10.64 -2.07 1.42
N MET A 83 -10.34 -1.37 2.52
CA MET A 83 -9.21 -1.72 3.39
C MET A 83 -9.38 -3.10 4.05
N GLU A 84 -10.56 -3.41 4.59
CA GLU A 84 -10.82 -4.73 5.18
C GLU A 84 -10.85 -5.83 4.10
N ALA A 85 -11.38 -5.55 2.91
CA ALA A 85 -11.36 -6.47 1.77
C ALA A 85 -9.92 -6.79 1.34
N THR A 86 -9.09 -5.76 1.13
CA THR A 86 -7.67 -5.90 0.77
C THR A 86 -6.91 -6.69 1.84
N LYS A 87 -7.16 -6.41 3.12
CA LYS A 87 -6.52 -7.13 4.24
C LYS A 87 -6.92 -8.60 4.28
N LEU A 88 -8.17 -8.92 3.95
CA LEU A 88 -8.64 -10.30 3.87
C LEU A 88 -8.03 -11.04 2.69
N GLU A 89 -7.95 -10.40 1.53
CA GLU A 89 -7.28 -10.92 0.35
C GLU A 89 -5.80 -11.22 0.62
N MET A 90 -5.06 -10.26 1.18
CA MET A 90 -3.67 -10.47 1.59
C MET A 90 -3.49 -11.65 2.55
N ARG A 91 -4.41 -11.84 3.51
CA ARG A 91 -4.34 -12.97 4.44
C ARG A 91 -4.51 -14.31 3.72
N ARG A 92 -5.44 -14.38 2.77
CA ARG A 92 -5.67 -15.58 1.95
C ARG A 92 -4.48 -15.88 1.06
N ASP A 93 -3.90 -14.87 0.42
CA ASP A 93 -2.72 -15.05 -0.43
C ASP A 93 -1.52 -15.55 0.37
N VAL A 94 -1.33 -15.05 1.60
CA VAL A 94 -0.30 -15.55 2.51
C VAL A 94 -0.56 -17.01 2.90
N GLU A 95 -1.81 -17.40 3.17
CA GLU A 95 -2.16 -18.80 3.46
C GLU A 95 -1.94 -19.71 2.26
N SER A 96 -2.32 -19.27 1.06
CA SER A 96 -2.07 -19.99 -0.20
C SER A 96 -0.57 -20.16 -0.45
N ALA A 97 0.21 -19.09 -0.31
CA ALA A 97 1.66 -19.13 -0.50
C ALA A 97 2.35 -20.07 0.51
N LYS A 98 1.86 -20.12 1.76
CA LYS A 98 2.34 -21.10 2.76
C LYS A 98 2.02 -22.54 2.33
N ALA A 99 0.79 -22.79 1.88
CA ALA A 99 0.39 -24.12 1.41
C ALA A 99 1.21 -24.57 0.20
N ASP A 100 1.44 -23.68 -0.77
CA ASP A 100 2.29 -23.95 -1.93
C ASP A 100 3.74 -24.23 -1.52
N THR A 101 4.28 -23.46 -0.57
CA THR A 101 5.62 -23.71 -0.04
C THR A 101 5.72 -25.09 0.61
N VAL A 102 4.72 -25.50 1.40
CA VAL A 102 4.67 -26.85 2.00
C VAL A 102 4.59 -27.93 0.91
N LYS A 103 3.75 -27.72 -0.11
CA LYS A 103 3.62 -28.67 -1.23
C LYS A 103 4.94 -28.86 -1.98
N TRP A 104 5.63 -27.76 -2.33
CA TRP A 104 6.91 -27.82 -3.04
C TRP A 104 8.03 -28.41 -2.19
N THR A 105 8.09 -28.08 -0.89
CA THR A 105 9.09 -28.66 0.01
C THR A 105 8.88 -30.16 0.21
N ALA A 106 7.64 -30.62 0.40
CA ALA A 106 7.32 -32.04 0.49
C ALA A 106 7.70 -32.80 -0.80
N GLY A 107 7.42 -32.22 -1.98
CA GLY A 107 7.82 -32.80 -3.26
C GLY A 107 9.34 -32.93 -3.41
N MET A 108 10.10 -31.92 -2.98
CA MET A 108 11.56 -31.96 -2.99
C MET A 108 12.11 -33.04 -2.06
N PHE A 109 11.59 -33.16 -0.83
CA PHE A 109 11.99 -34.23 0.09
C PHE A 109 11.76 -35.62 -0.51
N ALA A 110 10.59 -35.86 -1.10
CA ALA A 110 10.28 -37.13 -1.74
C ALA A 110 11.27 -37.47 -2.87
N ALA A 111 11.60 -36.49 -3.73
CA ALA A 111 12.57 -36.66 -4.80
C ALA A 111 13.98 -36.96 -4.27
N GLN A 112 14.43 -36.23 -3.23
CA GLN A 112 15.73 -36.46 -2.59
C GLN A 112 15.82 -37.84 -1.95
N THR A 113 14.77 -38.29 -1.24
CA THR A 113 14.73 -39.64 -0.65
C THR A 113 14.81 -40.72 -1.71
N ALA A 114 14.09 -40.58 -2.83
CA ALA A 114 14.17 -41.51 -3.94
C ALA A 114 15.59 -41.59 -4.54
N LEU A 115 16.26 -40.44 -4.68
CA LEU A 115 17.64 -40.37 -5.18
C LEU A 115 18.63 -41.05 -4.21
N ILE A 116 18.47 -40.85 -2.90
CA ILE A 116 19.31 -41.49 -1.88
C ILE A 116 19.10 -43.02 -1.92
N ILE A 117 17.85 -43.50 -1.91
CA ILE A 117 17.55 -44.94 -1.97
C ILE A 117 18.11 -45.56 -3.27
N GLY A 118 17.90 -44.88 -4.40
CA GLY A 118 18.39 -45.34 -5.71
C GLY A 118 19.92 -45.43 -5.77
N SER A 119 20.62 -44.42 -5.24
CA SER A 119 22.09 -44.44 -5.19
C SER A 119 22.63 -45.53 -4.26
N MET A 120 22.00 -45.74 -3.10
CA MET A 120 22.39 -46.80 -2.16
C MET A 120 22.19 -48.21 -2.74
N PHE A 121 21.07 -48.44 -3.44
CA PHE A 121 20.83 -49.71 -4.15
C PHE A 121 21.89 -49.97 -5.23
N ALA A 122 22.25 -48.94 -6.01
CA ALA A 122 23.28 -49.06 -7.03
C ALA A 122 24.64 -49.46 -6.43
N VAL A 123 25.02 -48.85 -5.30
CA VAL A 123 26.26 -49.20 -4.57
C VAL A 123 26.22 -50.63 -4.04
N MET A 124 25.10 -51.07 -3.46
CA MET A 124 24.94 -52.45 -2.98
C MET A 124 25.10 -53.48 -4.09
N LYS A 125 24.58 -53.21 -5.30
CA LYS A 125 24.76 -54.10 -6.45
C LYS A 125 26.22 -54.18 -6.90
N MET A 126 26.97 -53.08 -6.83
CA MET A 126 28.37 -53.02 -7.25
C MET A 126 29.34 -53.68 -6.25
N ASN A 127 28.97 -53.80 -4.98
CA ASN A 127 29.82 -54.34 -3.91
C ASN A 127 29.53 -55.80 -3.51
N GLN A 128 28.79 -56.57 -4.33
CA GLN A 128 28.62 -58.01 -4.08
C GLN A 128 29.90 -58.78 -4.48
N PRO A 129 30.62 -59.42 -3.53
CA PRO A 129 31.75 -60.27 -3.90
C PRO A 129 31.25 -61.47 -4.70
N SER A 130 31.94 -61.80 -5.79
CA SER A 130 31.64 -62.93 -6.66
C SER A 130 31.56 -64.24 -5.85
N SER A 131 30.37 -64.82 -5.78
CA SER A 131 30.11 -66.11 -5.14
C SER A 131 30.57 -67.27 -6.04
N PHE A 132 31.86 -67.60 -5.98
CA PHE A 132 32.41 -68.88 -6.46
C PHE A 132 32.80 -69.77 -5.25
N PRO A 133 32.15 -70.93 -5.02
CA PRO A 133 32.60 -71.93 -4.04
C PRO A 133 33.33 -73.12 -4.74
N PRO A 134 34.06 -73.98 -4.00
CA PRO A 134 35.53 -74.00 -3.92
C PRO A 134 36.19 -75.05 -4.84
N GLY A 135 37.30 -74.69 -5.48
CA GLY A 135 38.23 -75.67 -6.04
C GLY A 135 39.22 -76.11 -4.97
N TYR A 136 39.03 -77.29 -4.38
CA TYR A 136 40.09 -77.95 -3.61
C TYR A 136 41.23 -78.31 -4.57
N HIS A 137 42.21 -77.43 -4.74
CA HIS A 137 43.53 -77.87 -5.17
C HIS A 137 44.18 -78.57 -3.97
N THR A 138 43.98 -79.88 -3.90
CA THR A 138 44.90 -80.79 -3.22
C THR A 138 46.29 -80.59 -3.82
N GLN A 139 47.15 -79.85 -3.13
CA GLN A 139 48.57 -79.86 -3.46
C GLN A 139 49.12 -81.26 -3.14
N PRO A 140 49.81 -81.94 -4.07
CA PRO A 140 50.51 -83.17 -3.71
C PRO A 140 51.52 -82.84 -2.61
N VAL A 141 51.48 -83.62 -1.54
CA VAL A 141 52.40 -83.52 -0.40
C VAL A 141 53.82 -83.56 -0.95
N GLN A 142 54.50 -82.42 -0.96
CA GLN A 142 55.90 -82.36 -1.39
C GLN A 142 56.73 -82.94 -0.26
N GLU A 143 57.12 -84.21 -0.44
CA GLU A 143 57.90 -84.99 0.51
C GLU A 143 59.06 -84.17 1.07
N MET A 144 59.19 -84.23 2.39
CA MET A 144 60.20 -83.62 3.21
C MET A 144 61.60 -84.09 2.79
N ARG A 145 62.20 -83.44 1.80
CA ARG A 145 63.61 -83.63 1.45
C ARG A 145 64.42 -82.53 2.12
N LEU A 146 65.03 -82.85 3.27
CA LEU A 146 66.01 -82.01 3.97
C LEU A 146 67.28 -81.85 3.12
N PRO A 147 67.81 -80.62 2.98
CA PRO A 147 69.25 -80.44 2.80
C PRO A 147 69.86 -79.38 3.75
N ALA A 148 70.86 -79.89 4.49
CA ALA A 148 72.08 -79.29 5.09
C ALA A 148 72.02 -78.04 6.00
N PRO A 149 72.70 -78.06 7.17
CA PRO A 149 72.73 -76.95 8.13
C PRO A 149 73.78 -75.85 7.83
N ALA A 150 73.32 -74.60 8.05
CA ALA A 150 73.93 -73.35 8.55
C ALA A 150 75.30 -72.84 8.05
N PRO A 151 75.44 -71.50 7.94
CA PRO A 151 76.04 -70.77 9.06
C PRO A 151 75.28 -69.48 9.51
N THR A 152 75.31 -69.21 10.82
CA THR A 152 74.95 -67.94 11.51
C THR A 152 76.22 -67.15 11.88
N PRO A 153 76.17 -65.94 12.48
CA PRO A 153 75.23 -64.81 12.40
C PRO A 153 75.96 -63.47 12.19
N THR A 154 75.27 -62.35 11.99
CA THR A 154 75.68 -61.08 12.63
C THR A 154 74.53 -60.07 12.75
N THR A 155 74.15 -59.80 13.99
CA THR A 155 73.28 -58.70 14.42
C THR A 155 74.13 -57.46 14.70
N PRO A 156 73.70 -56.25 14.29
CA PRO A 156 74.10 -55.04 14.99
C PRO A 156 72.94 -54.41 15.78
N ALA A 157 73.21 -54.32 17.09
CA ALA A 157 72.64 -53.54 18.19
C ALA A 157 71.58 -52.44 17.91
N GLN A 158 70.48 -52.52 18.67
CA GLN A 158 69.68 -51.36 19.10
C GLN A 158 70.36 -50.64 20.28
N PRO A 159 70.44 -49.30 20.29
CA PRO A 159 70.78 -48.53 21.49
C PRO A 159 69.55 -48.29 22.41
N PRO A 160 69.78 -48.15 23.73
CA PRO A 160 68.79 -48.38 24.78
C PRO A 160 67.83 -47.22 25.08
N VAL A 161 66.66 -47.61 25.58
CA VAL A 161 65.65 -46.76 26.22
C VAL A 161 66.18 -46.25 27.57
N SER A 162 66.25 -44.93 27.72
CA SER A 162 66.50 -44.28 29.01
C SER A 162 65.17 -43.85 29.64
N GLN A 163 64.79 -44.53 30.73
CA GLN A 163 63.77 -44.08 31.68
C GLN A 163 64.44 -43.28 32.79
N VAL A 164 64.07 -42.00 32.98
CA VAL A 164 64.31 -41.28 34.24
C VAL A 164 63.18 -40.28 34.50
N ARG A 165 62.37 -40.63 35.52
CA ARG A 165 61.66 -39.81 36.52
C ARG A 165 60.63 -38.76 36.09
#